data_AF-A0A965Z0X4-F1
#
_entry.id   AF-A0A965Z0X4-F1
#
_cell.length_a   1.000
_cell.length_b   1.000
_cell.length_c   1.000
_cell.angle_alpha   90.00
_cell.angle_beta   90.00
_cell.angle_gamma   90.00
#
_symmetry.space_group_name_H-M   'P 1'
#
loop_
_entity.id
_entity.type
_entity.pdbx_description
1 polymer ?
#
loop_
_entity_poly.entity_id
_entity_poly.type
_entity_poly.pdbx_seq_one_letter_code
_entity_poly.pdbx_strand_id
1 'polypeptide(L)'
;MKYKAILLLLVSSTLLLSAQQKPSQQWLDRKFSMFIHFGLYSVYGGVYEGKPVRRGYSEQIQSFAGIFSDWYGNTAKQFNPEQWDPDA
;
A
#
# COMPACT_ATOMS: atom_id res chain seq x y z
N MET A 1 35.81 30.85 9.96
CA MET A 1 35.08 29.58 10.22
C MET A 1 33.58 29.70 9.98
N LYS A 2 32.91 30.76 10.45
CA LYS A 2 31.46 30.99 10.31
C LYS A 2 30.94 30.95 8.85
N TYR A 3 31.65 31.60 7.92
CA TYR A 3 31.27 31.62 6.49
C TYR A 3 31.40 30.26 5.79
N LYS A 4 32.33 29.40 6.22
CA LYS A 4 32.48 28.04 5.67
C LYS A 4 31.32 27.14 6.07
N ALA A 5 30.83 27.26 7.31
CA ALA A 5 29.66 26.53 7.79
C ALA A 5 28.37 26.97 7.09
N ILE A 6 28.19 28.27 6.85
CA ILE A 6 27.06 28.81 6.10
C ILE A 6 27.09 28.32 4.65
N LEU A 7 28.26 28.32 4.00
CA LEU A 7 28.43 27.82 2.64
C LEU A 7 28.14 26.30 2.56
N LEU A 8 28.60 25.51 3.54
CA LEU A 8 28.33 24.07 3.59
C LEU A 8 26.83 23.76 3.74
N LEU A 9 26.12 24.54 4.57
CA LEU A 9 24.66 24.45 4.76
C LEU A 9 23.91 24.79 3.47
N LEU A 10 24.31 25.85 2.76
CA LEU A 10 23.72 26.24 1.48
C LEU A 10 23.93 25.17 0.39
N VAL A 11 25.12 24.55 0.31
CA VAL A 11 25.40 23.48 -0.66
C VAL A 11 24.64 22.18 -0.34
N SER A 12 24.52 21.79 0.94
CA SER A 12 23.67 20.63 1.30
C SER A 12 22.19 20.88 0.99
N SER A 13 21.72 22.13 1.09
CA SER A 13 20.33 22.49 0.81
C SER A 13 19.98 22.33 -0.67
N THR A 14 20.89 22.68 -1.58
CA THR A 14 20.67 22.55 -3.04
C THR A 14 20.71 21.10 -3.52
N LEU A 15 21.52 20.25 -2.88
CA LEU A 15 21.55 18.81 -3.15
C LEU A 15 20.27 18.10 -2.69
N LEU A 16 19.67 18.52 -1.57
CA LEU A 16 18.39 17.98 -1.07
C LEU A 16 17.20 18.39 -1.94
N LEU A 17 17.18 19.61 -2.50
CA LEU A 17 16.10 20.05 -3.41
C LEU A 17 16.08 19.28 -4.74
N SER A 18 17.22 18.72 -5.16
CA SER A 18 17.35 18.00 -6.44
C SER A 18 16.87 16.55 -6.37
N ALA A 19 16.42 16.07 -5.20
CA ALA A 19 16.15 14.65 -4.95
C ALA A 19 14.81 14.13 -5.52
N GLN A 20 13.92 14.99 -6.03
CA GLN A 20 12.64 14.55 -6.59
C GLN A 20 12.66 14.56 -8.12
N GLN A 21 13.11 13.45 -8.71
CA GLN A 21 12.93 13.21 -10.14
C GLN A 21 11.43 13.06 -10.44
N LYS A 22 10.93 13.85 -11.39
CA LYS A 22 9.59 13.63 -11.92
C LYS A 22 9.56 12.28 -12.66
N PRO A 23 8.43 11.54 -12.62
CA PRO A 23 8.26 10.38 -13.48
C PRO A 23 8.47 10.74 -14.96
N SER A 24 8.87 9.76 -15.77
CA SER A 24 9.08 9.99 -17.20
C SER A 24 7.81 10.47 -17.88
N GLN A 25 7.95 11.22 -18.98
CA GLN A 25 6.79 11.66 -19.76
C GLN A 25 5.95 10.45 -20.23
N GLN A 26 6.61 9.36 -20.62
CA GLN A 26 5.95 8.09 -20.96
C GLN A 26 5.06 7.55 -19.83
N TRP A 27 5.49 7.66 -18.56
CA TRP A 27 4.67 7.28 -17.42
C TRP A 27 3.48 8.23 -17.25
N LEU A 28 3.73 9.53 -17.30
CA LEU A 28 2.69 10.55 -17.16
C LEU A 28 1.65 10.48 -18.27
N ASP A 29 2.02 10.01 -19.46
CA ASP A 29 1.13 9.86 -20.61
C ASP A 29 0.19 8.66 -20.49
N ARG A 30 0.44 7.72 -19.56
CA ARG A 30 -0.51 6.67 -19.19
C ARG A 30 -1.59 7.24 -18.26
N LYS A 31 -2.59 7.90 -18.87
CA LYS A 31 -3.67 8.63 -18.17
C LYS A 31 -4.68 7.74 -17.43
N PHE A 32 -4.66 6.44 -17.67
CA PHE A 32 -5.56 5.47 -17.08
C PHE A 32 -4.76 4.33 -16.47
N SER A 33 -5.13 3.95 -15.25
CA SER A 33 -4.48 2.90 -14.48
C SER A 33 -5.50 2.04 -13.75
N MET A 34 -5.11 0.80 -13.46
CA MET A 34 -5.87 -0.13 -12.64
C MET A 34 -5.13 -0.33 -11.33
N PHE A 35 -5.89 -0.39 -10.23
CA PHE A 35 -5.37 -0.74 -8.91
C PHE A 35 -6.13 -1.95 -8.39
N ILE A 36 -5.40 -2.97 -7.93
CA ILE A 36 -5.98 -4.24 -7.47
C ILE A 36 -5.78 -4.36 -5.96
N HIS A 37 -6.88 -4.48 -5.21
CA HIS A 37 -6.87 -4.89 -3.80
C HIS A 37 -7.15 -6.38 -3.71
N PHE A 38 -6.08 -7.18 -3.61
CA PHE A 38 -6.15 -8.63 -3.48
C PHE A 38 -5.23 -9.13 -2.36
N GLY A 39 -5.77 -9.96 -1.46
CA GLY A 39 -5.02 -10.53 -0.34
C GLY A 39 -5.89 -11.36 0.60
N LEU A 40 -5.36 -11.74 1.77
CA LEU A 40 -6.08 -12.62 2.71
C LEU A 40 -7.44 -12.05 3.15
N TYR A 41 -7.58 -10.72 3.23
CA TYR A 41 -8.84 -10.06 3.53
C TYR A 41 -9.95 -10.40 2.53
N SER A 42 -9.61 -10.77 1.29
CA SER A 42 -10.56 -11.17 0.25
C SER A 42 -11.34 -12.43 0.62
N VAL A 43 -10.76 -13.33 1.44
CA VAL A 43 -11.46 -14.54 1.93
C VAL A 43 -12.68 -14.17 2.79
N TYR A 44 -12.57 -13.10 3.56
CA TYR A 44 -13.62 -12.68 4.48
C TYR A 44 -14.72 -11.86 3.80
N GLY A 45 -14.44 -11.21 2.66
CA GLY A 45 -15.42 -10.38 1.96
C GLY A 45 -16.01 -9.24 2.81
N GLY A 46 -15.26 -8.75 3.81
CA GLY A 46 -15.74 -7.72 4.74
C GLY A 46 -16.62 -8.24 5.90
N VAL A 47 -16.74 -9.56 6.08
CA VAL A 47 -17.54 -10.19 7.15
C VAL A 47 -16.67 -11.13 7.98
N TYR A 48 -16.70 -10.98 9.30
CA TYR A 48 -16.03 -11.87 10.24
C TYR A 48 -17.05 -12.38 11.27
N GLU A 49 -17.15 -13.71 11.45
CA GLU A 49 -18.11 -14.35 12.37
C GLU A 49 -19.56 -13.87 12.18
N GLY A 50 -19.99 -13.72 10.93
CA GLY A 50 -21.33 -13.25 10.55
C GLY A 50 -21.56 -11.74 10.80
N LYS A 51 -20.56 -11.00 11.28
CA LYS A 51 -20.65 -9.55 11.52
C LYS A 51 -19.93 -8.79 10.41
N PRO A 52 -20.62 -7.90 9.68
CA PRO A 52 -19.97 -7.04 8.70
C PRO A 52 -19.09 -6.00 9.40
N VAL A 53 -17.93 -5.69 8.82
CA VAL A 53 -17.10 -4.55 9.19
C VAL A 53 -17.90 -3.27 8.94
N ARG A 54 -18.12 -2.47 10.00
CA ARG A 54 -18.90 -1.21 9.92
C ARG A 54 -18.03 0.05 9.95
N ARG A 55 -16.73 -0.09 10.24
CA ARG A 55 -15.76 1.00 10.29
C ARG A 55 -14.57 0.63 9.43
N GLY A 56 -14.06 1.59 8.66
CA GLY A 56 -13.01 1.33 7.69
C GLY A 56 -13.51 0.50 6.50
N TYR A 57 -12.56 -0.10 5.80
CA TYR A 57 -12.81 -0.88 4.58
C TYR A 57 -12.53 -2.38 4.79
N SER A 58 -12.98 -3.20 3.84
CA SER A 58 -12.85 -4.65 3.90
C SER A 58 -11.40 -5.13 3.97
N GLU A 59 -10.46 -4.44 3.30
CA GLU A 59 -9.02 -4.77 3.37
C GLU A 59 -8.41 -4.51 4.75
N GLN A 60 -9.12 -3.76 5.60
CA GLN A 60 -8.71 -3.42 6.97
C GLN A 60 -9.39 -4.31 8.01
N ILE A 61 -10.08 -5.39 7.58
CA ILE A 61 -10.89 -6.27 8.43
C ILE A 61 -10.15 -6.82 9.65
N GLN A 62 -8.85 -7.12 9.51
CA GLN A 62 -8.03 -7.58 10.63
C GLN A 62 -8.10 -6.62 11.82
N SER A 63 -7.99 -5.32 11.56
CA SER A 63 -8.02 -4.27 12.59
C SER A 63 -9.44 -4.03 13.11
N PHE A 64 -10.42 -3.88 12.21
CA PHE A 64 -11.77 -3.45 12.59
C PHE A 64 -12.68 -4.57 13.11
N ALA A 65 -12.38 -5.84 12.81
CA ALA A 65 -13.06 -6.99 13.38
C ALA A 65 -12.33 -7.59 14.60
N GLY A 66 -11.16 -7.05 14.98
CA GLY A 66 -10.39 -7.52 16.14
C GLY A 66 -9.81 -8.93 15.96
N ILE A 67 -9.39 -9.27 14.75
CA ILE A 67 -8.83 -10.60 14.44
C ILE A 67 -7.37 -10.63 14.90
N PHE A 68 -7.03 -11.57 15.79
CA PHE A 68 -5.64 -11.77 16.20
C PHE A 68 -4.75 -12.13 15.01
N SER A 69 -3.51 -11.67 15.02
CA SER A 69 -2.61 -11.79 13.86
C SER A 69 -2.32 -13.24 13.45
N ASP A 70 -2.22 -14.15 14.42
CA ASP A 70 -2.06 -15.58 14.18
C ASP A 70 -3.33 -16.19 13.55
N TRP A 71 -4.51 -15.75 13.98
CA TRP A 71 -5.80 -16.19 13.42
C TRP A 71 -5.99 -15.67 12.00
N TYR A 72 -5.70 -14.40 11.76
CA TYR A 72 -5.73 -13.80 10.42
C TYR A 72 -4.71 -14.49 9.48
N GLY A 73 -3.50 -14.77 9.98
CA GLY A 73 -2.49 -15.50 9.23
C GLY A 73 -2.91 -16.92 8.86
N ASN A 74 -3.66 -17.61 9.72
CA ASN A 74 -4.19 -18.95 9.42
C ASN A 74 -5.14 -18.97 8.20
N THR A 75 -5.75 -17.85 7.85
CA THR A 75 -6.59 -17.72 6.64
C THR A 75 -5.82 -17.96 5.35
N ALA A 76 -4.49 -17.85 5.35
CA ALA A 76 -3.65 -18.24 4.21
C ALA A 76 -3.88 -19.70 3.78
N LYS A 77 -4.29 -20.58 4.70
CA LYS A 77 -4.62 -21.99 4.39
C LYS A 77 -5.89 -22.15 3.55
N GLN A 78 -6.75 -21.13 3.50
CA GLN A 78 -8.00 -21.10 2.76
C GLN A 78 -7.92 -20.24 1.49
N PHE A 79 -6.84 -19.46 1.34
CA PHE A 79 -6.68 -18.56 0.21
C PHE A 79 -6.20 -19.35 -1.02
N ASN A 80 -7.16 -19.86 -1.79
CA ASN A 80 -6.91 -20.58 -3.04
C ASN A 80 -7.78 -20.00 -4.18
N PRO A 81 -7.27 -19.04 -4.96
CA PRO A 81 -8.04 -18.42 -6.03
C PRO A 81 -8.02 -19.29 -7.30
N GLU A 82 -8.83 -20.36 -7.31
CA GLU A 82 -8.84 -21.38 -8.38
C GLU A 82 -9.15 -20.84 -9.79
N GLN A 83 -9.85 -19.71 -9.87
CA GLN A 83 -10.24 -19.05 -11.12
C GLN A 83 -9.33 -17.87 -11.46
N TRP A 84 -8.16 -17.76 -10.83
CA TRP A 84 -7.22 -16.67 -11.12
C TRP A 84 -6.54 -16.88 -12.47
N ASP A 85 -6.68 -15.88 -13.34
CA ASP A 85 -6.01 -15.79 -14.63
C ASP A 85 -5.48 -14.35 -14.78
N PRO A 86 -4.15 -14.14 -14.90
CA PRO A 86 -3.58 -12.81 -15.07
C PRO A 86 -3.79 -12.21 -16.47
N ASP A 87 -4.17 -13.03 -17.46
CA ASP A 87 -4.36 -12.62 -18.86
C ASP A 87 -5.83 -12.47 -19.27
N ALA A 88 -6.77 -12.80 -18.38
CA ALA A 88 -8.23 -12.72 -18.59
C ALA A 88 -8.80 -11.28 -18.60
#